data_AF-A0A925FLK0-F1
#
_entry.id   AF-A0A925FLK0-F1
#
_cell.length_a   1.000
_cell.length_b   1.000
_cell.length_c   1.000
_cell.angle_alpha   90.00
_cell.angle_beta   90.00
_cell.angle_gamma   90.00
#
_symmetry.space_group_name_H-M   'P 1'
#
loop_
_entity.id
_entity.type
_entity.pdbx_description
1 polymer ?
#
loop_
_entity_poly.entity_id
_entity_poly.type
_entity_poly.pdbx_seq_one_letter_code
_entity_poly.pdbx_strand_id
1 'polypeptide(L)'
;MKSVGKCYSVLFLVMAAIQFRADAQSTVPAMAGLSSQDRMTVADLEKRVREYTELRERLELELPKLSKEATPEQIESHKTALQKSVLNARAGSKHEDVFTPAAAKIIRTIIKSGFKGDDRADLRKTVLEAENKGIPLKINIPYPEDKEFVEMSPTLLQALPKLPKQLRYRFAGRNMLLVDRENGLIVDYMTNAIP
;
A
#
# COMPACT_ATOMS: atom_id res chain seq x y z
N MET A 1 20.68 49.37 -53.49
CA MET A 1 19.55 50.00 -52.77
C MET A 1 18.35 49.07 -52.86
N LYS A 2 17.65 48.79 -51.74
CA LYS A 2 16.34 48.07 -51.65
C LYS A 2 16.40 46.59 -52.12
N SER A 3 15.89 45.55 -51.43
CA SER A 3 14.54 45.26 -50.90
C SER A 3 13.54 45.03 -52.05
N VAL A 4 12.80 43.91 -52.18
CA VAL A 4 12.37 42.81 -51.25
C VAL A 4 12.47 41.46 -52.00
N GLY A 5 12.57 40.23 -51.45
CA GLY A 5 12.53 39.68 -50.07
C GLY A 5 12.85 38.17 -50.06
N LYS A 6 12.28 37.35 -49.15
CA LYS A 6 12.43 35.86 -49.11
C LYS A 6 11.24 35.14 -48.43
N CYS A 7 11.03 33.86 -48.76
CA CYS A 7 9.81 33.10 -48.47
C CYS A 7 9.48 32.91 -46.97
N TYR A 8 8.19 33.03 -46.64
CA TYR A 8 7.62 32.48 -45.41
C TYR A 8 7.40 30.96 -45.57
N SER A 9 8.37 30.15 -45.15
CA SER A 9 8.12 28.72 -44.92
C SER A 9 7.46 28.54 -43.55
N VAL A 10 6.19 28.13 -43.54
CA VAL A 10 5.41 27.96 -42.30
C VAL A 10 5.95 26.77 -41.50
N LEU A 11 6.60 27.05 -40.38
CA LEU A 11 7.03 26.03 -39.43
C LEU A 11 5.82 25.55 -38.62
N PHE A 12 5.15 24.49 -39.07
CA PHE A 12 4.08 23.84 -38.32
C PHE A 12 4.65 23.18 -37.05
N LEU A 13 4.54 23.89 -35.94
CA LEU A 13 4.97 23.44 -34.62
C LEU A 13 3.93 22.44 -34.07
N VAL A 14 4.11 21.16 -34.38
CA VAL A 14 3.25 20.07 -33.93
C VAL A 14 3.43 19.86 -32.43
N MET A 15 2.61 20.58 -31.64
CA MET A 15 2.44 20.35 -30.20
C MET A 15 1.82 18.96 -30.00
N ALA A 16 2.66 17.94 -29.90
CA ALA A 16 2.25 16.58 -29.54
C ALA A 16 1.76 16.58 -28.08
N ALA A 17 0.48 16.87 -27.89
CA ALA A 17 -0.17 16.78 -26.60
C ALA A 17 -0.21 15.31 -26.15
N ILE A 18 0.81 14.90 -25.37
CA ILE A 18 0.83 13.61 -24.69
C ILE A 18 -0.28 13.64 -23.64
N GLN A 19 -1.47 13.26 -24.07
CA GLN A 19 -2.59 13.00 -23.17
C GLN A 19 -2.18 11.84 -22.26
N PHE A 20 -1.91 12.15 -21.00
CA PHE A 20 -1.93 11.15 -19.94
C PHE A 20 -3.31 10.51 -19.94
N ARG A 21 -3.45 9.35 -20.61
CA ARG A 21 -4.51 8.41 -20.27
C ARG A 21 -4.24 7.99 -18.83
N ALA A 22 -4.98 8.56 -17.89
CA ALA A 22 -5.17 7.92 -16.61
C ALA A 22 -5.72 6.52 -16.92
N ASP A 23 -4.99 5.48 -16.55
CA ASP A 23 -5.47 4.11 -16.72
C ASP A 23 -6.75 3.94 -15.92
N ALA A 24 -7.88 3.86 -16.64
CA ALA A 24 -9.20 3.61 -16.09
C ALA A 24 -9.31 2.14 -15.68
N GLN A 25 -8.42 1.72 -14.78
CA GLN A 25 -8.22 0.34 -14.40
C GLN A 25 -9.46 -0.16 -13.65
N SER A 26 -10.13 -1.13 -14.27
CA SER A 26 -11.46 -1.61 -13.93
C SER A 26 -11.70 -1.71 -12.43
N THR A 27 -12.74 -1.03 -11.94
CA THR A 27 -13.18 -1.12 -10.55
C THR A 27 -13.60 -2.55 -10.24
N VAL A 28 -12.80 -3.26 -9.44
CA VAL A 28 -13.03 -4.66 -9.07
C VAL A 28 -14.42 -4.78 -8.40
N PRO A 29 -15.25 -5.78 -8.75
CA PRO A 29 -16.68 -5.80 -8.42
C PRO A 29 -17.02 -5.68 -6.93
N ALA A 30 -16.11 -6.03 -6.01
CA ALA A 30 -16.28 -5.80 -4.58
C ALA A 30 -16.43 -4.31 -4.19
N MET A 31 -15.87 -3.39 -5.00
CA MET A 31 -15.93 -1.93 -4.80
C MET A 31 -17.16 -1.29 -5.47
N ALA A 32 -17.75 -1.94 -6.47
CA ALA A 32 -18.87 -1.40 -7.24
C ALA A 32 -20.16 -1.25 -6.42
N GLY A 33 -20.35 -2.10 -5.39
CA GLY A 33 -21.52 -2.07 -4.50
C GLY A 33 -21.45 -1.09 -3.33
N LEU A 34 -20.38 -0.28 -3.21
CA LEU A 34 -20.20 0.65 -2.09
C LEU A 34 -21.11 1.88 -2.20
N SER A 35 -21.53 2.44 -1.07
CA SER A 35 -22.21 3.75 -1.02
C SER A 35 -21.21 4.89 -1.20
N SER A 36 -21.72 6.12 -1.36
CA SER A 36 -20.84 7.31 -1.43
C SER A 36 -20.12 7.59 -0.11
N GLN A 37 -20.74 7.26 1.03
CA GLN A 37 -20.09 7.37 2.35
C GLN A 37 -18.97 6.33 2.52
N ASP A 38 -19.18 5.11 2.01
CA ASP A 38 -18.15 4.07 2.03
C ASP A 38 -16.97 4.45 1.11
N ARG A 39 -17.24 5.05 -0.07
CA ARG A 39 -16.20 5.61 -0.95
C ARG A 39 -15.39 6.72 -0.27
N MET A 40 -16.03 7.62 0.46
CA MET A 40 -15.33 8.65 1.26
C MET A 40 -14.46 8.01 2.36
N THR A 41 -14.94 6.92 2.98
CA THR A 41 -14.19 6.17 4.00
C THR A 41 -12.95 5.49 3.39
N VAL A 42 -13.04 4.97 2.17
CA VAL A 42 -11.89 4.43 1.42
C VAL A 42 -10.90 5.55 1.07
N ALA A 43 -11.38 6.71 0.61
CA ALA A 43 -10.51 7.84 0.29
C ALA A 43 -9.72 8.37 1.51
N ASP A 44 -10.31 8.32 2.72
CA ASP A 44 -9.63 8.65 3.99
C ASP A 44 -8.59 7.59 4.37
N LEU A 45 -8.89 6.30 4.22
CA LEU A 45 -7.91 5.22 4.39
C LEU A 45 -6.71 5.39 3.45
N GLU A 46 -6.97 5.60 2.16
CA GLU A 46 -5.91 5.83 1.17
C GLU A 46 -5.12 7.11 1.45
N LYS A 47 -5.74 8.14 2.02
CA LYS A 47 -5.07 9.38 2.44
C LYS A 47 -4.11 9.10 3.59
N ARG A 48 -4.53 8.40 4.65
CA ARG A 48 -3.67 8.00 5.78
C ARG A 48 -2.49 7.13 5.34
N VAL A 49 -2.76 6.23 4.38
CA VAL A 49 -1.75 5.42 3.70
C VAL A 49 -0.73 6.30 2.96
N ARG A 50 -1.18 7.30 2.20
CA ARG A 50 -0.29 8.26 1.52
C ARG A 50 0.53 9.11 2.51
N GLU A 51 -0.09 9.60 3.58
CA GLU A 51 0.58 10.38 4.63
C GLU A 51 1.71 9.58 5.32
N TYR A 52 1.50 8.27 5.54
CA TYR A 52 2.59 7.38 5.97
C TYR A 52 3.71 7.27 4.93
N THR A 53 3.38 7.08 3.65
CA THR A 53 4.43 6.92 2.62
C THR A 53 5.19 8.22 2.37
N GLU A 54 4.54 9.38 2.38
CA GLU A 54 5.20 10.68 2.27
C GLU A 54 6.13 10.97 3.48
N LEU A 55 5.77 10.47 4.67
CA LEU A 55 6.66 10.48 5.84
C LEU A 55 7.86 9.53 5.64
N ARG A 56 7.62 8.27 5.25
CA ARG A 56 8.70 7.27 5.11
C ARG A 56 9.64 7.59 3.95
N GLU A 57 9.15 8.19 2.86
CA GLU A 57 9.94 8.63 1.71
C GLU A 57 10.87 9.79 2.08
N ARG A 58 10.36 10.84 2.76
CA ARG A 58 11.18 11.95 3.25
C ARG A 58 12.35 11.47 4.12
N LEU A 59 12.10 10.52 5.03
CA LEU A 59 13.11 9.97 5.94
C LEU A 59 14.16 9.09 5.26
N GLU A 60 13.93 8.60 4.03
CA GLU A 60 14.94 7.90 3.21
C GLU A 60 15.78 8.86 2.38
N LEU A 61 15.22 10.01 1.97
CA LEU A 61 15.99 11.06 1.30
C LEU A 61 17.06 11.69 2.21
N GLU A 62 16.93 11.50 3.52
CA GLU A 62 17.91 11.87 4.55
C GLU A 62 19.03 10.79 4.75
N LEU A 63 18.90 9.61 4.13
CA LEU A 63 19.86 8.50 4.25
C LEU A 63 20.86 8.46 3.07
N PRO A 64 22.03 7.80 3.25
CA PRO A 64 22.92 7.49 2.14
C PRO A 64 22.22 6.56 1.13
N LYS A 65 22.10 7.02 -0.12
CA LYS A 65 21.45 6.27 -1.20
C LYS A 65 22.15 4.93 -1.45
N LEU A 66 21.39 3.84 -1.46
CA LEU A 66 21.85 2.54 -1.97
C LEU A 66 22.21 2.63 -3.46
N SER A 67 23.32 2.01 -3.84
CA SER A 67 23.64 1.76 -5.26
C SER A 67 22.89 0.54 -5.78
N LYS A 68 22.88 0.34 -7.10
CA LYS A 68 22.27 -0.86 -7.72
C LYS A 68 23.11 -2.12 -7.47
N GLU A 69 24.39 -1.94 -7.18
CA GLU A 69 25.40 -2.94 -6.89
C GLU A 69 25.61 -3.14 -5.37
N ALA A 70 24.67 -2.65 -4.54
CA ALA A 70 24.80 -2.70 -3.08
C ALA A 70 24.83 -4.15 -2.56
N THR A 71 25.70 -4.41 -1.58
CA THR A 71 25.83 -5.74 -0.96
C THR A 71 24.64 -6.03 -0.02
N PRO A 72 24.35 -7.30 0.32
CA PRO A 72 23.30 -7.64 1.28
C PRO A 72 23.44 -6.91 2.63
N GLU A 73 24.67 -6.72 3.11
CA GLU A 73 24.99 -6.03 4.36
C GLU A 73 24.69 -4.52 4.26
N GLN A 74 24.93 -3.91 3.10
CA GLN A 74 24.58 -2.51 2.83
C GLN A 74 23.06 -2.33 2.78
N ILE A 75 22.35 -3.26 2.15
CA ILE A 75 20.88 -3.27 2.06
C ILE A 75 20.26 -3.40 3.46
N GLU A 76 20.70 -4.37 4.27
CA GLU A 76 20.16 -4.56 5.63
C GLU A 76 20.55 -3.41 6.59
N SER A 77 21.73 -2.83 6.42
CA SER A 77 22.14 -1.61 7.14
C SER A 77 21.24 -0.41 6.81
N HIS A 78 20.93 -0.19 5.54
CA HIS A 78 20.01 0.86 5.09
C HIS A 78 18.57 0.62 5.58
N LYS A 79 18.07 -0.63 5.49
CA LYS A 79 16.78 -1.07 6.06
C LYS A 79 16.69 -0.78 7.56
N THR A 80 17.74 -1.13 8.32
CA THR A 80 17.85 -0.83 9.76
C THR A 80 17.86 0.67 10.05
N ALA A 81 18.58 1.47 9.24
CA ALA A 81 18.63 2.93 9.39
C ALA A 81 17.27 3.60 9.09
N LEU A 82 16.58 3.16 8.04
CA LEU A 82 15.23 3.63 7.70
C LEU A 82 14.21 3.21 8.77
N GLN A 83 14.27 1.96 9.24
CA GLN A 83 13.43 1.45 10.32
C GLN A 83 13.56 2.29 11.58
N LYS A 84 14.80 2.58 12.02
CA LYS A 84 15.05 3.43 13.19
C LYS A 84 14.51 4.86 13.01
N SER A 85 14.68 5.43 11.82
CA SER A 85 14.25 6.80 11.51
C SER A 85 12.72 6.92 11.48
N VAL A 86 12.04 5.97 10.83
CA VAL A 86 10.57 5.89 10.77
C VAL A 86 9.98 5.57 12.15
N LEU A 87 10.61 4.69 12.94
CA LEU A 87 10.21 4.38 14.31
C LEU A 87 10.25 5.63 15.21
N ASN A 88 11.35 6.40 15.16
CA ASN A 88 11.50 7.64 15.92
C ASN A 88 10.44 8.68 15.53
N ALA A 89 10.25 8.91 14.23
CA ALA A 89 9.24 9.85 13.72
C ALA A 89 7.80 9.45 14.06
N ARG A 90 7.56 8.16 14.32
CA ARG A 90 6.24 7.59 14.67
C ARG A 90 6.05 7.33 16.17
N ALA A 91 6.92 7.86 17.04
CA ALA A 91 6.83 7.66 18.49
C ALA A 91 5.47 8.09 19.10
N GLY A 92 4.74 9.02 18.46
CA GLY A 92 3.39 9.45 18.86
C GLY A 92 2.23 8.75 18.16
N SER A 93 2.47 7.85 17.19
CA SER A 93 1.42 7.14 16.45
C SER A 93 0.68 6.11 17.30
N LYS A 94 -0.56 5.82 16.93
CA LYS A 94 -1.50 4.95 17.63
C LYS A 94 -2.07 3.89 16.71
N HIS A 95 -2.60 2.82 17.31
CA HIS A 95 -3.41 1.85 16.59
C HIS A 95 -4.70 2.52 16.11
N GLU A 96 -5.17 2.12 14.92
CA GLU A 96 -6.30 2.72 14.20
C GLU A 96 -6.04 4.11 13.59
N ASP A 97 -4.80 4.63 13.66
CA ASP A 97 -4.37 5.85 12.94
C ASP A 97 -4.56 5.71 11.41
N VAL A 98 -4.44 4.49 10.87
CA VAL A 98 -4.64 4.18 9.44
C VAL A 98 -5.90 3.34 9.25
N PHE A 99 -6.02 2.20 9.95
CA PHE A 99 -7.20 1.34 9.92
C PHE A 99 -8.24 1.81 10.94
N THR A 100 -8.82 2.98 10.70
CA THR A 100 -9.93 3.49 11.53
C THR A 100 -11.07 2.47 11.64
N PRO A 101 -11.89 2.47 12.70
CA PRO A 101 -13.02 1.54 12.84
C PRO A 101 -13.98 1.53 11.63
N ALA A 102 -14.11 2.68 10.96
CA ALA A 102 -14.84 2.83 9.70
C ALA A 102 -14.13 2.12 8.54
N ALA A 103 -12.84 2.38 8.30
CA ALA A 103 -12.06 1.72 7.26
C ALA A 103 -12.03 0.19 7.46
N ALA A 104 -11.81 -0.27 8.69
CA ALA A 104 -11.85 -1.68 9.07
C ALA A 104 -13.23 -2.32 8.81
N LYS A 105 -14.33 -1.59 8.99
CA LYS A 105 -15.69 -2.03 8.61
C LYS A 105 -15.82 -2.18 7.09
N ILE A 106 -15.32 -1.23 6.30
CA ILE A 106 -15.41 -1.32 4.83
C ILE A 106 -14.54 -2.48 4.30
N ILE A 107 -13.34 -2.68 4.82
CA ILE A 107 -12.48 -3.83 4.46
C ILE A 107 -13.20 -5.16 4.72
N ARG A 108 -13.84 -5.34 5.89
CA ARG A 108 -14.67 -6.52 6.18
C ARG A 108 -15.85 -6.68 5.20
N THR A 109 -16.50 -5.59 4.79
CA THR A 109 -17.57 -5.60 3.78
C THR A 109 -17.06 -6.00 2.39
N ILE A 110 -15.90 -5.48 1.98
CA ILE A 110 -15.22 -5.83 0.71
C ILE A 110 -14.90 -7.33 0.69
N ILE A 111 -14.24 -7.85 1.73
CA ILE A 111 -13.88 -9.27 1.84
C ILE A 111 -15.14 -10.15 1.84
N LYS A 112 -16.17 -9.80 2.62
CA LYS A 112 -17.44 -10.55 2.67
C LYS A 112 -18.19 -10.54 1.33
N SER A 113 -18.04 -9.48 0.54
CA SER A 113 -18.71 -9.32 -0.77
C SER A 113 -17.95 -10.01 -1.90
N GLY A 114 -16.62 -9.95 -1.89
CA GLY A 114 -15.75 -10.59 -2.89
C GLY A 114 -15.67 -12.11 -2.73
N PHE A 115 -15.70 -12.62 -1.49
CA PHE A 115 -15.59 -14.06 -1.21
C PHE A 115 -16.93 -14.61 -0.71
N LYS A 116 -17.49 -15.59 -1.44
CA LYS A 116 -18.79 -16.23 -1.17
C LYS A 116 -18.64 -17.74 -1.33
N GLY A 117 -19.59 -18.52 -0.80
CA GLY A 117 -19.56 -19.98 -0.89
C GLY A 117 -18.19 -20.57 -0.49
N ASP A 118 -17.66 -21.40 -1.37
CA ASP A 118 -16.41 -22.13 -1.18
C ASP A 118 -15.19 -21.20 -1.20
N ASP A 119 -15.17 -20.13 -2.01
CA ASP A 119 -14.09 -19.11 -1.99
C ASP A 119 -13.86 -18.53 -0.58
N ARG A 120 -14.94 -18.41 0.20
CA ARG A 120 -14.88 -17.93 1.59
C ARG A 120 -14.43 -19.03 2.54
N ALA A 121 -14.79 -20.29 2.30
CA ALA A 121 -14.29 -21.41 3.07
C ALA A 121 -12.78 -21.57 2.88
N ASP A 122 -12.30 -21.49 1.64
CA ASP A 122 -10.89 -21.58 1.30
C ASP A 122 -10.09 -20.38 1.80
N LEU A 123 -10.55 -19.14 1.61
CA LEU A 123 -9.89 -17.96 2.19
C LEU A 123 -9.77 -18.07 3.73
N ARG A 124 -10.82 -18.56 4.41
CA ARG A 124 -10.77 -18.84 5.85
C ARG A 124 -9.77 -19.93 6.17
N LYS A 125 -9.77 -21.03 5.40
CA LYS A 125 -8.87 -22.16 5.59
C LYS A 125 -7.40 -21.72 5.46
N THR A 126 -7.02 -21.11 4.34
CA THR A 126 -5.67 -20.58 4.10
C THR A 126 -5.20 -19.63 5.22
N VAL A 127 -6.07 -18.73 5.71
CA VAL A 127 -5.70 -17.77 6.76
C VAL A 127 -5.71 -18.37 8.18
N LEU A 128 -6.49 -19.44 8.42
CA LEU A 128 -6.53 -20.14 9.71
C LEU A 128 -5.53 -21.29 9.82
N GLU A 129 -5.08 -21.87 8.72
CA GLU A 129 -4.02 -22.88 8.68
C GLU A 129 -2.62 -22.25 8.59
N ALA A 130 -2.53 -20.98 8.18
CA ALA A 130 -1.30 -20.19 8.23
C ALA A 130 -0.61 -20.20 9.61
N GLU A 131 0.71 -20.38 9.62
CA GLU A 131 1.56 -20.33 10.83
C GLU A 131 1.83 -18.89 11.34
N ASN A 132 1.05 -17.91 10.87
CA ASN A 132 1.17 -16.49 11.22
C ASN A 132 0.50 -16.10 12.56
N LYS A 133 -0.04 -17.07 13.31
CA LYS A 133 -0.74 -16.83 14.60
C LYS A 133 0.17 -16.31 15.71
N GLY A 134 1.48 -16.57 15.61
CA GLY A 134 2.50 -16.09 16.55
C GLY A 134 2.98 -14.65 16.28
N ILE A 135 2.42 -13.96 15.28
CA ILE A 135 2.84 -12.59 14.95
C ILE A 135 2.13 -11.60 15.91
N PRO A 136 2.88 -10.77 16.66
CA PRO A 136 2.30 -9.84 17.63
C PRO A 136 1.48 -8.73 16.96
N LEU A 137 0.23 -8.53 17.43
CA LEU A 137 -0.61 -7.41 17.03
C LEU A 137 -0.19 -6.14 17.78
N LYS A 138 0.84 -5.47 17.25
CA LYS A 138 1.35 -4.20 17.79
C LYS A 138 1.92 -3.35 16.66
N ILE A 139 1.72 -2.05 16.73
CA ILE A 139 2.31 -1.08 15.79
C ILE A 139 3.77 -0.78 16.13
N ASN A 140 4.50 -0.19 15.18
CA ASN A 140 5.85 0.35 15.38
C ASN A 140 6.84 -0.68 15.96
N ILE A 141 6.70 -1.94 15.53
CA ILE A 141 7.66 -3.02 15.79
C ILE A 141 8.04 -3.69 14.46
N PRO A 142 9.20 -4.37 14.39
CA PRO A 142 9.55 -5.19 13.24
C PRO A 142 8.51 -6.29 13.01
N TYR A 143 8.05 -6.44 11.77
CA TYR A 143 7.34 -7.63 11.34
C TYR A 143 8.35 -8.80 11.20
N PRO A 144 8.04 -10.00 11.71
CA PRO A 144 8.90 -11.17 11.55
C PRO A 144 8.79 -11.74 10.12
N GLU A 145 9.65 -11.28 9.21
CA GLU A 145 9.69 -11.73 7.81
C GLU A 145 10.05 -13.23 7.68
N ASP A 146 10.80 -13.75 8.66
CA ASP A 146 11.07 -15.18 8.87
C ASP A 146 9.81 -16.04 9.10
N LYS A 147 8.66 -15.39 9.37
CA LYS A 147 7.36 -16.03 9.64
C LYS A 147 6.31 -15.72 8.58
N GLU A 148 6.75 -15.29 7.40
CA GLU A 148 5.91 -15.22 6.19
C GLU A 148 5.71 -16.61 5.57
N PHE A 149 4.82 -17.40 6.17
CA PHE A 149 4.45 -18.72 5.65
C PHE A 149 3.28 -18.71 4.65
N VAL A 150 2.57 -17.58 4.51
CA VAL A 150 1.39 -17.43 3.64
C VAL A 150 1.33 -16.04 3.01
N GLU A 151 1.41 -16.00 1.68
CA GLU A 151 1.09 -14.81 0.89
C GLU A 151 -0.42 -14.52 0.87
N MET A 152 -0.82 -13.27 0.63
CA MET A 152 -2.23 -12.96 0.35
C MET A 152 -2.58 -13.33 -1.10
N SER A 153 -3.72 -14.00 -1.29
CA SER A 153 -4.15 -14.42 -2.62
C SER A 153 -4.35 -13.23 -3.57
N PRO A 154 -3.99 -13.34 -4.86
CA PRO A 154 -4.13 -12.24 -5.82
C PRO A 154 -5.55 -11.68 -5.91
N THR A 155 -6.57 -12.55 -5.84
CA THR A 155 -7.99 -12.19 -5.82
C THR A 155 -8.36 -11.29 -4.63
N LEU A 156 -7.76 -11.54 -3.45
CA LEU A 156 -7.97 -10.70 -2.26
C LEU A 156 -7.30 -9.34 -2.44
N LEU A 157 -6.04 -9.33 -2.90
CA LEU A 157 -5.28 -8.09 -3.11
C LEU A 157 -5.92 -7.19 -4.17
N GLN A 158 -6.58 -7.77 -5.18
CA GLN A 158 -7.38 -7.03 -6.18
C GLN A 158 -8.66 -6.42 -5.59
N ALA A 159 -9.32 -7.10 -4.63
CA ALA A 159 -10.55 -6.61 -4.03
C ALA A 159 -10.34 -5.47 -3.03
N LEU A 160 -9.18 -5.44 -2.33
CA LEU A 160 -8.86 -4.46 -1.29
C LEU A 160 -8.54 -3.06 -1.84
N PRO A 161 -8.66 -1.99 -1.02
CA PRO A 161 -8.17 -0.65 -1.35
C PRO A 161 -6.69 -0.67 -1.74
N LYS A 162 -6.29 0.07 -2.78
CA LYS A 162 -4.93 0.01 -3.32
C LYS A 162 -3.91 0.61 -2.34
N LEU A 163 -2.75 -0.03 -2.24
CA LEU A 163 -1.59 0.47 -1.50
C LEU A 163 -0.51 0.98 -2.46
N PRO A 164 0.27 2.02 -2.09
CA PRO A 164 1.55 2.33 -2.70
C PRO A 164 2.52 1.14 -2.60
N LYS A 165 3.51 1.09 -3.51
CA LYS A 165 4.47 -0.02 -3.61
C LYS A 165 5.22 -0.31 -2.30
N GLN A 166 5.44 0.70 -1.46
CA GLN A 166 6.16 0.61 -0.19
C GLN A 166 5.41 -0.16 0.90
N LEU A 167 4.12 -0.43 0.70
CA LEU A 167 3.27 -1.11 1.68
C LEU A 167 2.73 -2.44 1.15
N ARG A 168 2.37 -3.32 2.09
CA ARG A 168 1.72 -4.62 1.85
C ARG A 168 0.70 -4.90 2.95
N TYR A 169 -0.43 -5.49 2.57
CA TYR A 169 -1.34 -6.14 3.52
C TYR A 169 -0.77 -7.50 3.91
N ARG A 170 -0.92 -7.88 5.18
CA ARG A 170 -0.45 -9.17 5.74
C ARG A 170 -1.47 -9.73 6.72
N PHE A 171 -1.41 -11.03 7.02
CA PHE A 171 -2.27 -11.66 8.02
C PHE A 171 -1.49 -12.08 9.27
N ALA A 172 -2.14 -11.97 10.43
CA ALA A 172 -1.70 -12.49 11.73
C ALA A 172 -2.91 -13.17 12.39
N GLY A 173 -3.07 -14.46 12.12
CA GLY A 173 -4.36 -15.14 12.24
C GLY A 173 -5.45 -14.42 11.44
N ARG A 174 -6.64 -14.26 12.03
CA ARG A 174 -7.79 -13.56 11.40
C ARG A 174 -7.61 -12.04 11.24
N ASN A 175 -6.50 -11.47 11.67
CA ASN A 175 -6.27 -10.03 11.76
C ASN A 175 -5.40 -9.57 10.58
N MET A 176 -5.67 -8.39 10.03
CA MET A 176 -4.89 -7.83 8.92
C MET A 176 -3.91 -6.80 9.46
N LEU A 177 -2.67 -6.85 9.00
CA LEU A 177 -1.62 -5.87 9.27
C LEU A 177 -1.38 -5.03 8.01
N LEU A 178 -0.99 -3.78 8.21
CA LEU A 178 -0.35 -2.94 7.20
C LEU A 178 1.14 -2.92 7.53
N VAL A 179 1.96 -3.42 6.61
CA VAL A 179 3.39 -3.61 6.84
C VAL A 179 4.18 -2.88 5.76
N ASP A 180 5.24 -2.20 6.17
CA ASP A 180 6.21 -1.60 5.26
C ASP A 180 7.10 -2.68 4.62
N ARG A 181 7.37 -2.56 3.32
CA ARG A 181 8.16 -3.54 2.56
C ARG A 181 9.66 -3.38 2.74
N GLU A 182 10.13 -2.18 3.01
CA GLU A 182 11.53 -1.80 2.91
C GLU A 182 12.16 -1.66 4.31
N ASN A 183 11.43 -1.07 5.27
CA ASN A 183 11.85 -0.99 6.68
C ASN A 183 11.19 -2.04 7.60
N GLY A 184 10.24 -2.83 7.07
CA GLY A 184 9.67 -3.99 7.77
C GLY A 184 8.79 -3.67 8.98
N LEU A 185 8.43 -2.41 9.26
CA LEU A 185 7.57 -2.08 10.41
C LEU A 185 6.11 -2.48 10.18
N ILE A 186 5.46 -2.95 11.24
CA ILE A 186 3.98 -2.97 11.33
C ILE A 186 3.52 -1.52 11.53
N VAL A 187 2.89 -0.95 10.50
CA VAL A 187 2.43 0.44 10.48
C VAL A 187 1.14 0.59 11.30
N ASP A 188 0.17 -0.28 11.04
CA ASP A 188 -1.09 -0.41 11.79
C ASP A 188 -1.64 -1.83 11.60
N TYR A 189 -2.69 -2.18 12.33
CA TYR A 189 -3.42 -3.44 12.15
C TYR A 189 -4.93 -3.24 12.34
N MET A 190 -5.72 -4.22 11.92
CA MET A 190 -7.15 -4.29 12.21
C MET A 190 -7.53 -5.72 12.63
N THR A 191 -8.36 -5.82 13.66
CA THR A 191 -8.81 -7.11 14.18
C THR A 191 -9.93 -7.71 13.32
N ASN A 192 -10.01 -9.04 13.27
CA ASN A 192 -11.10 -9.79 12.64
C ASN A 192 -11.37 -9.38 11.17
N ALA A 193 -10.32 -9.21 10.37
CA ALA A 193 -10.41 -8.88 8.95
C ALA A 193 -11.11 -9.99 8.14
N ILE A 194 -10.85 -11.26 8.48
CA ILE A 194 -11.60 -12.39 7.94
C ILE A 194 -12.88 -12.60 8.78
N PRO A 195 -14.10 -12.43 8.19
CA PRO A 195 -15.37 -12.73 8.85
C PRO A 195 -15.64 -14.24 8.94
#